data_AF-A0A8E2E6U4-F1
#
_entry.id   AF-A0A8E2E6U4-F1
#
_cell.length_a   1.000
_cell.length_b   1.000
_cell.length_c   1.000
_cell.angle_alpha   90.00
_cell.angle_beta   90.00
_cell.angle_gamma   90.00
#
_symmetry.space_group_name_H-M   'P 1'
#
loop_
_entity.id
_entity.type
_entity.pdbx_description
1 polymer ?
#
loop_
_entity_poly.entity_id
_entity_poly.type
_entity_poly.pdbx_seq_one_letter_code
_entity_poly.pdbx_strand_id
1 'polypeptide(L)'
;ITLDYAYWVKAEFPEVSVFWVHASNAERSHQAFSQIAVSCQIPGYKDPKTDIVKLVKAWLERKDQRPWLMIVDNANDIEVLFSSKKAVE
;
A
#
# COMPACT_ATOMS: atom_id res chain seq x y z
N ILE A 1 -14.02 -14.01 -4.90
CA ILE A 1 -14.49 -12.64 -5.23
C ILE A 1 -13.31 -11.67 -5.37
N THR A 2 -12.61 -11.31 -4.28
CA THR A 2 -11.52 -10.31 -4.37
C THR A 2 -10.35 -10.77 -5.24
N LEU A 3 -9.97 -12.05 -5.15
CA LEU A 3 -8.89 -12.61 -5.96
C LEU A 3 -9.27 -12.71 -7.44
N ASP A 4 -10.48 -13.18 -7.73
CA ASP A 4 -10.99 -13.29 -9.11
C ASP A 4 -11.07 -11.92 -9.79
N TYR A 5 -11.51 -10.90 -9.05
CA TYR A 5 -11.53 -9.53 -9.53
C TYR A 5 -10.12 -8.98 -9.78
N ALA A 6 -9.17 -9.26 -8.90
CA ALA A 6 -7.76 -8.87 -9.09
C ALA A 6 -7.17 -9.47 -10.38
N TYR A 7 -7.45 -10.76 -10.63
CA TYR A 7 -7.03 -11.43 -11.87
C TYR A 7 -7.73 -10.86 -13.09
N TRP A 8 -9.03 -10.57 -13.00
CA TRP A 8 -9.79 -9.96 -14.10
C TRP A 8 -9.24 -8.57 -14.46
N VAL A 9 -9.00 -7.70 -13.47
CA VAL A 9 -8.42 -6.36 -13.70
C VAL A 9 -7.06 -6.48 -14.38
N LYS A 10 -6.21 -7.41 -13.92
CA LYS A 10 -4.88 -7.61 -14.51
C LYS A 10 -4.94 -8.17 -15.94
N ALA A 11 -5.98 -8.92 -16.27
CA ALA A 11 -6.20 -9.46 -17.61
C ALA A 11 -6.76 -8.41 -18.59
N GLU A 12 -7.75 -7.63 -18.14
CA GLU A 12 -8.43 -6.63 -18.97
C GLU A 12 -7.67 -5.30 -19.08
N PHE A 13 -6.96 -4.93 -18.00
CA PHE A 13 -6.23 -3.67 -17.88
C PHE A 13 -4.77 -3.94 -17.45
N PRO A 14 -3.92 -4.46 -18.34
CA PRO A 14 -2.53 -4.83 -18.01
C PRO A 14 -1.66 -3.64 -17.59
N GLU A 15 -2.09 -2.41 -17.87
CA GLU A 15 -1.48 -1.17 -17.40
C GLU A 15 -1.77 -0.85 -15.92
N VAL A 16 -2.84 -1.42 -15.36
CA VAL A 16 -3.23 -1.21 -13.95
C VAL A 16 -2.31 -2.03 -13.05
N SER A 17 -1.64 -1.34 -12.14
CA SER A 17 -0.88 -2.02 -11.09
C SER A 17 -1.82 -2.50 -9.99
N VAL A 18 -1.75 -3.78 -9.61
CA VAL A 18 -2.55 -4.35 -8.51
C VAL A 18 -1.65 -4.59 -7.31
N PHE A 19 -1.96 -3.93 -6.20
CA PHE A 19 -1.26 -4.06 -4.92
C PHE A 19 -2.14 -4.77 -3.90
N TRP A 20 -1.57 -5.70 -3.14
CA TRP A 20 -2.27 -6.41 -2.08
C TRP A 20 -1.65 -6.05 -0.73
N VAL A 21 -2.46 -5.49 0.17
CA VAL A 21 -2.06 -5.11 1.53
C VAL A 21 -2.81 -6.00 2.51
N HIS A 22 -2.08 -6.85 3.22
CA HIS A 22 -2.67 -7.69 4.25
C HIS A 22 -2.66 -6.95 5.60
N ALA A 23 -3.82 -6.43 6.00
CA ALA A 23 -3.97 -5.47 7.09
C ALA A 23 -4.40 -6.09 8.42
N SER A 24 -4.00 -7.33 8.68
CA SER A 24 -4.35 -8.04 9.92
C SER A 24 -3.67 -7.52 11.17
N ASN A 25 -2.58 -6.75 11.02
CA ASN A 25 -1.97 -5.94 12.08
C ASN A 25 -1.01 -4.89 11.48
N ALA A 26 -0.49 -4.00 12.33
CA ALA A 26 0.34 -2.86 11.92
C ALA A 26 1.62 -3.31 11.22
N GLU A 27 2.27 -4.36 11.74
CA GLU A 27 3.52 -4.91 11.22
C GLU A 27 3.35 -5.42 9.79
N ARG A 28 2.28 -6.19 9.53
CA ARG A 28 1.99 -6.75 8.20
C ARG A 28 1.57 -5.69 7.20
N SER A 29 0.78 -4.71 7.62
CA SER A 29 0.47 -3.53 6.80
C SER A 29 1.76 -2.81 6.41
N HIS A 30 2.63 -2.52 7.37
CA HIS A 30 3.90 -1.83 7.13
C HIS A 30 4.82 -2.65 6.21
N GLN A 31 4.91 -3.96 6.41
CA GLN A 31 5.68 -4.86 5.55
C GLN A 31 5.16 -4.84 4.10
N ALA A 32 3.84 -4.81 3.90
CA ALA A 32 3.25 -4.71 2.56
C ALA A 32 3.62 -3.38 1.88
N PHE A 33 3.55 -2.25 2.59
CA PHE A 33 4.00 -0.97 2.05
C PHE A 33 5.49 -0.96 1.72
N SER A 34 6.34 -1.57 2.55
CA SER A 34 7.77 -1.75 2.24
C SER A 34 8.00 -2.57 0.97
N GLN A 35 7.24 -3.66 0.78
CA GLN A 35 7.33 -4.48 -0.44
C GLN A 35 6.90 -3.70 -1.69
N ILE A 36 5.85 -2.89 -1.58
CA ILE A 36 5.42 -1.99 -2.67
C ILE A 36 6.54 -0.99 -3.00
N ALA A 37 7.10 -0.33 -1.99
CA ALA A 37 8.16 0.65 -2.20
C ALA A 37 9.41 0.07 -2.86
N VAL A 38 9.80 -1.16 -2.47
CA VAL A 38 10.88 -1.91 -3.11
C VAL A 38 10.53 -2.27 -4.55
N SER A 39 9.35 -2.83 -4.78
CA SER A 39 8.93 -3.32 -6.11
C SER A 39 8.81 -2.18 -7.12
N CYS A 40 8.32 -1.02 -6.67
CA CYS A 40 8.17 0.19 -7.48
C CYS A 40 9.43 1.06 -7.51
N GLN A 41 10.51 0.66 -6.82
CA GLN A 41 11.77 1.41 -6.71
C GLN A 41 11.55 2.88 -6.32
N ILE A 42 10.68 3.12 -5.33
CA ILE A 42 10.28 4.48 -4.95
C ILE A 42 11.47 5.22 -4.32
N PRO A 43 11.95 6.35 -4.88
CA PRO A 43 13.07 7.08 -4.30
C PRO A 43 12.87 7.38 -2.81
N GLY A 44 13.87 7.07 -1.98
CA GLY A 44 13.81 7.23 -0.53
C GLY A 44 13.44 5.95 0.26
N TYR A 45 13.02 4.86 -0.40
CA TYR A 45 12.60 3.63 0.31
C TYR A 45 13.69 2.96 1.17
N LYS A 46 14.96 3.26 0.92
CA LYS A 46 16.11 2.72 1.66
C LYS A 46 16.50 3.55 2.88
N ASP A 47 15.95 4.76 3.05
CA ASP A 47 16.27 5.59 4.19
C ASP A 47 15.55 5.05 5.45
N PRO A 48 16.27 4.62 6.48
CA PRO A 48 15.67 4.09 7.70
C PRO A 48 14.83 5.11 8.49
N LYS A 49 14.95 6.41 8.18
CA LYS A 49 14.14 7.47 8.78
C LYS A 49 12.83 7.74 8.03
N THR A 50 12.64 7.12 6.86
CA THR A 50 11.47 7.37 6.03
C THR A 50 10.25 6.61 6.57
N ASP A 51 9.15 7.35 6.73
CA ASP A 51 7.82 6.77 6.95
C ASP A 51 7.34 6.14 5.64
N ILE A 52 7.48 4.81 5.54
CA ILE A 52 7.24 4.08 4.29
C ILE A 52 5.81 4.20 3.80
N VAL A 53 4.85 4.31 4.73
CA VAL A 53 3.43 4.42 4.41
C VAL A 53 3.16 5.78 3.75
N LYS A 54 3.70 6.86 4.31
CA LYS A 54 3.62 8.19 3.70
C LYS A 54 4.35 8.26 2.36
N LEU A 55 5.49 7.59 2.24
CA LEU A 55 6.24 7.55 0.99
C LEU A 55 5.43 6.88 -0.13
N VAL A 56 4.86 5.70 0.14
CA VAL A 56 4.03 4.97 -0.83
C VAL A 56 2.78 5.78 -1.17
N LYS A 57 2.12 6.39 -0.17
CA LYS A 57 0.96 7.27 -0.40
C LYS A 57 1.31 8.41 -1.36
N ALA A 58 2.35 9.17 -1.08
CA ALA A 58 2.77 10.29 -1.92
C ALA A 58 3.14 9.84 -3.33
N TRP A 59 3.75 8.66 -3.47
CA TRP A 59 4.04 8.08 -4.78
C TRP A 59 2.77 7.71 -5.54
N LEU A 60 1.79 7.07 -4.90
CA LEU A 60 0.51 6.68 -5.51
C LEU A 60 -0.37 7.88 -5.92
N GLU A 61 -0.26 9.01 -5.22
CA GLU A 61 -1.04 10.25 -5.47
C GLU A 61 -0.44 11.13 -6.58
N ARG A 62 0.74 10.79 -7.10
CA ARG A 62 1.35 11.55 -8.20
C ARG A 62 0.52 11.42 -9.48
N LYS A 63 0.33 12.55 -10.17
CA LYS A 63 -0.46 12.65 -11.42
C LYS A 63 0.12 11.86 -12.59
N ASP A 64 1.41 11.55 -12.56
CA ASP A 64 2.10 10.78 -13.59
C ASP A 64 2.21 9.29 -13.27
N GLN A 65 1.56 8.80 -12.20
CA GLN A 65 1.43 7.36 -11.98
C GLN A 65 0.44 6.73 -12.94
N ARG A 66 0.73 5.48 -13.28
CA ARG A 66 -0.24 4.61 -13.92
C ARG A 66 -1.41 4.35 -12.97
N PRO A 67 -2.61 4.08 -13.50
CA PRO A 67 -3.73 3.63 -12.69
C PRO A 67 -3.33 2.45 -11.81
N TRP A 68 -3.87 2.42 -10.60
CA TRP A 68 -3.59 1.36 -9.65
C TRP A 68 -4.85 0.96 -8.90
N LEU A 69 -4.87 -0.30 -8.49
CA LEU A 69 -5.86 -0.89 -7.60
C LEU A 69 -5.14 -1.40 -6.36
N MET A 70 -5.56 -0.97 -5.18
CA MET A 70 -5.09 -1.53 -3.92
C MET A 70 -6.20 -2.34 -3.28
N ILE A 71 -5.89 -3.60 -2.97
CA ILE A 71 -6.76 -4.51 -2.25
C ILE A 71 -6.25 -4.58 -0.82
N VAL A 72 -7.09 -4.20 0.14
CA VAL A 72 -6.80 -4.33 1.56
C VAL A 72 -7.58 -5.52 2.10
N ASP A 73 -6.86 -6.54 2.54
CA ASP A 73 -7.43 -7.81 3.00
C ASP A 73 -7.22 -8.00 4.51
N ASN A 74 -8.16 -8.69 5.15
CA ASN A 74 -8.16 -8.99 6.59
C ASN A 74 -8.00 -7.75 7.50
N ALA A 75 -8.70 -6.66 7.16
CA ALA A 75 -8.71 -5.41 7.93
C ALA A 75 -9.60 -5.53 9.20
N ASN A 76 -9.29 -6.48 10.08
CA ASN A 76 -10.03 -6.68 11.32
C ASN A 76 -9.84 -5.50 12.29
N ASP A 77 -8.66 -4.89 12.31
CA ASP A 77 -8.36 -3.69 13.08
C ASP A 77 -8.27 -2.48 12.15
N ILE A 78 -9.42 -1.95 11.76
CA ILE A 78 -9.49 -0.70 10.97
C ILE A 78 -8.80 0.44 11.75
N GLU A 79 -8.82 0.39 13.09
CA GLU A 79 -8.07 1.33 13.94
C GLU A 79 -6.56 1.30 13.69
N VAL A 80 -5.97 0.19 13.27
CA VAL A 80 -4.54 0.10 12.95
C VAL A 80 -4.19 0.88 11.67
N LEU A 81 -5.12 0.99 10.73
CA LEU A 81 -4.93 1.76 9.49
C LEU A 81 -5.05 3.28 9.72
N PHE A 82 -5.80 3.70 10.75
CA PHE A 82 -6.12 5.12 11.01
C PHE A 82 -5.65 5.63 12.37
N SER A 83 -4.91 4.84 13.15
CA SER A 83 -4.38 5.27 14.45
C SER A 83 -3.40 6.43 14.27
N SER A 84 -3.97 7.62 14.39
CA SER A 84 -3.23 8.84 14.65
C SER A 84 -2.58 8.65 16.01
N LYS A 85 -1.26 8.46 16.08
CA LYS A 85 -0.55 8.62 17.33
C LYS A 85 -0.90 10.03 17.85
N LYS A 86 -1.75 10.10 18.87
CA LYS A 86 -1.83 11.31 19.69
C LYS A 86 -0.42 11.48 20.27
N ALA A 87 0.24 12.57 19.89
CA ALA A 87 1.31 13.11 20.69
C ALA A 87 0.70 13.34 22.08
N VAL A 88 1.20 12.61 23.07
CA VAL A 88 0.93 12.90 24.47
C VAL A 88 1.88 14.05 24.81
N GLU A 89 1.30 15.19 25.17
CA GLU A 89 1.99 16.32 25.83
C GLU A 89 2.64 15.90 27.15
#